data_AF-A0A964AS14-F1
#
_entry.id   AF-A0A964AS14-F1
#
_cell.length_a   1.000
_cell.length_b   1.000
_cell.length_c   1.000
_cell.angle_alpha   90.00
_cell.angle_beta   90.00
_cell.angle_gamma   90.00
#
_symmetry.space_group_name_H-M   'P 1'
#
loop_
_entity.id
_entity.type
_entity.pdbx_description
1 polymer ?
#
loop_
_entity_poly.entity_id
_entity_poly.type
_entity_poly.pdbx_seq_one_letter_code
_entity_poly.pdbx_strand_id
1 'polypeptide(L)'
;MPTARAAGPGFRPDFPGLRRRLRRELPLRRGTDLLLLLLTLPAFTALLAAALTGGLPWGAYVGMQGVILFLVITLDHDAIHGAAHDDPRVNDAIGVVCSLMLGGSFRMHRKQHLRHHARPMQPGDVERWQMPRAPRSSPLHWVEGLLRGVSFELYCHAAAWAEGGAMRARSVAILAVITALAWASPTLVLLGWASPLAVALLLFWVLGSYLPHGVLGIGTETRWDLVARPWVRAVTLGHEDHHFLPGYPFYQWPALSRRLWEARREAG
;
A
#
# COMPACT_ATOMS: atom_id res chain seq x y z
N MET A 1 11.90 -28.85 8.17
CA MET A 1 11.80 -27.44 7.75
C MET A 1 12.11 -27.36 6.27
N PRO A 2 11.16 -26.97 5.40
CA PRO A 2 11.51 -26.64 4.03
C PRO A 2 12.29 -25.33 4.05
N THR A 3 13.54 -25.37 3.63
CA THR A 3 14.33 -24.18 3.34
C THR A 3 13.55 -23.36 2.33
N ALA A 4 13.23 -22.10 2.66
CA ALA A 4 12.73 -21.16 1.69
C ALA A 4 13.81 -21.04 0.61
N ARG A 5 13.62 -21.75 -0.51
CA ARG A 5 14.43 -21.54 -1.71
C ARG A 5 14.40 -20.04 -1.96
N ALA A 6 15.59 -19.44 -2.06
CA ALA A 6 15.73 -18.05 -2.45
C ALA A 6 14.80 -17.82 -3.64
N ALA A 7 13.89 -16.85 -3.52
CA ALA A 7 13.03 -16.45 -4.61
C ALA A 7 13.94 -16.23 -5.82
N GLY A 8 13.77 -17.04 -6.86
CA GLY A 8 14.50 -16.87 -8.11
C GLY A 8 14.32 -15.44 -8.62
N PRO A 9 15.19 -14.96 -9.52
CA PRO A 9 15.02 -13.64 -10.13
C PRO A 9 13.57 -13.53 -10.62
N GLY A 10 12.79 -12.62 -10.01
CA GLY A 10 11.36 -12.53 -10.24
C GLY A 10 11.05 -12.55 -11.72
N PHE A 11 10.13 -13.43 -12.12
CA PHE A 11 9.75 -13.62 -13.52
C PHE A 11 9.36 -12.28 -14.13
N ARG A 12 10.23 -11.77 -15.00
CA ARG A 12 9.87 -10.77 -16.00
C ARG A 12 9.28 -11.56 -17.14
N PRO A 13 8.01 -11.34 -17.53
CA PRO A 13 7.57 -11.78 -18.84
C PRO A 13 8.54 -11.19 -19.86
N ASP A 14 9.52 -12.00 -20.29
CA ASP A 14 10.46 -11.68 -21.35
C ASP A 14 9.71 -11.81 -22.68
N PHE A 15 8.61 -11.07 -22.79
CA PHE A 15 7.97 -10.76 -24.05
C PHE A 15 8.57 -9.44 -24.50
N PRO A 16 9.58 -9.45 -25.39
CA PRO A 16 10.20 -8.23 -25.85
C PRO A 16 9.12 -7.30 -26.40
N GLY A 17 9.01 -6.11 -25.82
CA GLY A 17 8.04 -5.12 -26.25
C GLY A 17 6.62 -5.23 -25.68
N LEU A 18 6.26 -6.23 -24.86
CA LEU A 18 4.92 -6.31 -24.27
C LEU A 18 4.56 -5.06 -23.46
N ARG A 19 5.49 -4.57 -22.62
CA ARG A 19 5.30 -3.31 -21.88
C ARG A 19 5.04 -2.13 -22.81
N ARG A 20 5.72 -2.08 -23.96
CA ARG A 20 5.56 -1.02 -24.97
C ARG A 20 4.21 -1.14 -25.67
N ARG A 21 3.79 -2.36 -26.02
CA ARG A 21 2.47 -2.67 -26.61
C ARG A 21 1.36 -2.24 -25.65
N LEU A 22 1.40 -2.68 -24.40
CA LEU A 22 0.39 -2.34 -23.39
C LEU A 22 0.29 -0.83 -23.15
N ARG A 23 1.43 -0.12 -23.11
CA ARG A 23 1.44 1.35 -23.01
C ARG A 23 0.75 2.06 -24.19
N ARG A 24 0.73 1.43 -25.37
CA ARG A 24 0.02 1.97 -26.54
C ARG A 24 -1.48 1.64 -26.50
N GLU A 25 -1.82 0.43 -26.06
CA GLU A 25 -3.20 -0.07 -26.04
C GLU A 25 -4.02 0.46 -24.86
N LEU A 26 -3.36 0.79 -23.75
CA LEU A 26 -3.98 1.32 -22.55
C LEU A 26 -3.48 2.74 -22.30
N PRO A 27 -4.16 3.78 -22.81
CA PRO A 27 -3.75 5.15 -22.54
C PRO A 27 -3.76 5.41 -21.04
N LEU A 28 -2.65 5.96 -20.54
CA LEU A 28 -2.55 6.43 -19.17
C LEU A 28 -3.53 7.57 -18.97
N ARG A 29 -4.40 7.44 -17.96
CA ARG A 29 -5.31 8.49 -17.53
C ARG A 29 -4.84 8.88 -16.15
N ARG A 30 -4.53 10.14 -15.95
CA ARG A 30 -4.09 10.67 -14.65
C ARG A 30 -5.04 11.78 -14.20
N GLY A 31 -4.97 12.13 -12.93
CA GLY A 31 -5.77 13.22 -12.33
C GLY A 31 -7.02 12.78 -11.59
N THR A 32 -7.51 11.55 -11.80
CA THR A 32 -8.61 11.00 -10.99
C THR A 32 -8.22 10.92 -9.51
N ASP A 33 -6.95 10.63 -9.21
CA ASP A 33 -6.42 10.58 -7.84
C ASP A 33 -6.52 11.92 -7.12
N LEU A 34 -6.31 13.03 -7.84
CA LEU A 34 -6.50 14.37 -7.27
C LEU A 34 -7.98 14.59 -6.90
N LEU A 35 -8.90 14.22 -7.78
CA LEU A 35 -10.34 14.30 -7.48
C LEU A 35 -10.70 13.42 -6.28
N LEU A 36 -10.19 12.18 -6.24
CA LEU A 36 -10.42 11.28 -5.12
C LEU A 36 -9.86 11.85 -3.82
N LEU A 37 -8.67 12.45 -3.83
CA LEU A 37 -8.11 13.13 -2.66
C LEU A 37 -9.00 14.30 -2.21
N LEU A 38 -9.48 15.12 -3.14
CA LEU A 38 -10.37 16.24 -2.84
C LEU A 38 -11.73 15.78 -2.29
N LEU A 39 -12.14 14.55 -2.55
CA LEU A 39 -13.35 13.93 -1.97
C LEU A 39 -13.06 13.23 -0.63
N THR A 40 -11.89 12.61 -0.45
CA THR A 40 -11.56 11.91 0.80
C THR A 40 -11.31 12.87 1.95
N LEU A 41 -10.73 14.05 1.72
CA LEU A 41 -10.52 15.06 2.76
C LEU A 41 -11.82 15.52 3.44
N PRO A 42 -12.85 16.01 2.72
CA PRO A 42 -14.11 16.38 3.34
C PRO A 42 -14.82 15.18 3.95
N ALA A 43 -14.80 14.00 3.31
CA ALA A 43 -15.38 12.79 3.87
C ALA A 43 -14.73 12.39 5.21
N PHE A 44 -13.39 12.46 5.30
CA PHE A 44 -12.63 12.26 6.54
C PHE A 44 -13.12 13.20 7.64
N THR A 45 -13.20 14.50 7.35
CA THR A 45 -13.63 15.50 8.34
C THR A 45 -15.09 15.35 8.74
N ALA A 46 -15.98 15.01 7.80
CA ALA A 46 -17.41 14.83 8.05
C ALA A 46 -17.70 13.61 8.93
N LEU A 47 -17.01 12.48 8.70
CA LEU A 47 -17.14 11.29 9.54
C LEU A 47 -16.66 11.58 10.97
N LEU A 48 -15.55 12.28 11.14
CA LEU A 48 -15.04 12.65 12.46
C LEU A 48 -16.00 13.59 13.17
N ALA A 49 -16.52 14.62 12.48
CA ALA A 49 -17.52 15.53 13.04
C ALA A 49 -18.80 14.79 13.46
N ALA A 50 -19.30 13.86 12.63
CA ALA A 50 -20.46 13.03 12.97
C ALA A 50 -20.20 12.16 14.21
N ALA A 51 -18.99 11.59 14.36
CA ALA A 51 -18.63 10.82 15.55
C ALA A 51 -18.57 11.69 16.82
N LEU A 52 -17.94 12.87 16.72
CA LEU A 52 -17.78 13.81 17.83
C LEU A 52 -19.12 14.41 18.30
N THR A 53 -20.08 14.57 17.38
CA THR A 53 -21.43 15.09 17.68
C THR A 53 -22.43 14.01 18.07
N GLY A 54 -22.00 12.74 18.13
CA GLY A 54 -22.87 11.60 18.46
C GLY A 54 -23.79 11.15 17.32
N GLY A 55 -23.68 11.75 16.13
CA GLY A 55 -24.41 11.33 14.93
C GLY A 55 -23.91 10.01 14.31
N LEU A 56 -22.73 9.55 14.69
CA LEU A 56 -22.14 8.29 14.24
C LEU A 56 -21.48 7.55 15.42
N PRO A 57 -21.86 6.29 15.72
CA PRO A 57 -21.16 5.51 16.74
C PRO A 57 -19.68 5.32 16.40
N TRP A 58 -18.80 5.40 17.40
CA TRP A 58 -17.35 5.29 17.20
C TRP A 58 -16.91 4.04 16.44
N GLY A 59 -17.55 2.88 16.65
CA GLY A 59 -17.23 1.67 15.90
C GLY A 59 -17.50 1.79 14.40
N ALA A 60 -18.63 2.40 14.02
CA ALA A 60 -18.96 2.67 12.62
C ALA A 60 -18.01 3.70 12.01
N TYR A 61 -17.68 4.76 12.76
CA TYR A 61 -16.64 5.72 12.39
C TYR A 61 -15.31 5.02 12.10
N VAL A 62 -14.78 4.21 13.02
CA VAL A 62 -13.48 3.54 12.87
C VAL A 62 -13.44 2.67 11.61
N GLY A 63 -14.50 1.90 11.34
CA GLY A 63 -14.59 1.07 10.14
C GLY A 63 -14.62 1.89 8.85
N MET A 64 -15.53 2.87 8.75
CA MET A 64 -15.68 3.71 7.56
C MET A 64 -14.42 4.56 7.31
N GLN A 65 -13.88 5.15 8.37
CA GLN A 65 -12.67 5.96 8.31
C GLN A 65 -11.44 5.14 7.93
N GLY A 66 -11.37 3.88 8.38
CA GLY A 66 -10.34 2.93 7.97
C GLY A 66 -10.39 2.62 6.47
N VAL A 67 -11.58 2.50 5.88
CA VAL A 67 -11.74 2.34 4.42
C VAL A 67 -11.29 3.59 3.66
N ILE A 68 -11.60 4.80 4.16
CA ILE A 68 -11.10 6.04 3.57
C ILE A 68 -9.57 6.09 3.63
N LEU A 69 -8.98 5.75 4.78
CA LEU A 69 -7.51 5.72 4.92
C LEU A 69 -6.86 4.66 4.03
N PHE A 70 -7.52 3.52 3.80
CA PHE A 70 -7.06 2.52 2.85
C PHE A 70 -7.07 3.06 1.40
N LEU A 71 -8.07 3.86 1.02
CA LEU A 71 -8.02 4.61 -0.25
C LEU A 71 -6.86 5.61 -0.26
N VAL A 72 -6.62 6.33 0.84
CA VAL A 72 -5.47 7.26 0.98
C VAL A 72 -4.13 6.54 0.79
N ILE A 73 -3.95 5.32 1.30
CA ILE A 73 -2.76 4.48 1.02
C ILE A 73 -2.60 4.25 -0.48
N THR A 74 -3.70 3.96 -1.17
CA THR A 74 -3.68 3.74 -2.63
C THR A 74 -3.32 5.02 -3.40
N LEU A 75 -3.80 6.19 -2.97
CA LEU A 75 -3.43 7.48 -3.56
C LEU A 75 -1.96 7.83 -3.31
N ASP A 76 -1.44 7.54 -2.11
CA ASP A 76 -0.02 7.68 -1.77
C ASP A 76 0.84 6.79 -2.67
N HIS A 77 0.42 5.53 -2.86
CA HIS A 77 1.06 4.56 -3.74
C HIS A 77 1.17 5.07 -5.19
N ASP A 78 0.09 5.62 -5.74
CA ASP A 78 0.10 6.13 -7.11
C ASP A 78 0.96 7.40 -7.24
N ALA A 79 0.97 8.25 -6.22
CA ALA A 79 1.87 9.41 -6.15
C ALA A 79 3.35 8.99 -6.10
N ILE A 80 3.69 7.93 -5.35
CA ILE A 80 5.06 7.38 -5.27
C ILE A 80 5.61 7.04 -6.66
N HIS A 81 4.75 6.46 -7.51
CA HIS A 81 5.05 6.06 -8.88
C HIS A 81 4.91 7.19 -9.92
N GLY A 82 4.44 8.36 -9.52
CA GLY A 82 4.13 9.46 -10.45
C GLY A 82 2.95 9.14 -11.37
N ALA A 83 2.02 8.30 -10.91
CA ALA A 83 0.84 7.86 -11.65
C ALA A 83 -0.41 8.70 -11.33
N ALA A 84 -0.42 9.39 -10.19
CA ALA A 84 -1.60 10.13 -9.72
C ALA A 84 -1.95 11.36 -10.58
N HIS A 85 -0.95 12.06 -11.12
CA HIS A 85 -1.13 13.25 -11.96
C HIS A 85 -0.04 13.37 -13.04
N ASP A 86 -0.27 14.17 -14.08
CA ASP A 86 0.74 14.40 -15.13
C ASP A 86 1.87 15.34 -14.67
N ASP A 87 1.53 16.36 -13.88
CA ASP A 87 2.51 17.24 -13.23
C ASP A 87 3.18 16.51 -12.03
N PRO A 88 4.51 16.33 -12.03
CA PRO A 88 5.24 15.73 -10.91
C PRO A 88 5.09 16.49 -9.59
N ARG A 89 4.90 17.82 -9.62
CA ARG A 89 4.70 18.62 -8.40
C ARG A 89 3.37 18.29 -7.73
N VAL A 90 2.34 18.00 -8.53
CA VAL A 90 1.04 17.59 -8.02
C VAL A 90 1.11 16.19 -7.41
N ASN A 91 1.88 15.26 -8.00
CA ASN A 91 2.14 13.96 -7.39
C ASN A 91 2.84 14.12 -6.03
N ASP A 92 3.89 14.94 -5.95
CA ASP A 92 4.58 15.21 -4.69
C ASP A 92 3.63 15.80 -3.64
N ALA A 93 2.74 16.71 -4.03
CA ALA A 93 1.75 17.29 -3.12
C ALA A 93 0.73 16.25 -2.63
N ILE A 94 0.17 15.43 -3.53
CA ILE A 94 -0.74 14.32 -3.19
C ILE A 94 -0.04 13.38 -2.19
N GLY A 95 1.18 12.93 -2.53
CA GLY A 95 1.94 12.03 -1.69
C GLY A 95 2.27 12.63 -0.32
N VAL A 96 2.62 13.92 -0.23
CA VAL A 96 2.85 14.58 1.06
C VAL A 96 1.59 14.59 1.92
N VAL A 97 0.43 14.97 1.35
CA VAL A 97 -0.84 15.00 2.08
C VAL A 97 -1.22 13.60 2.54
N CYS A 98 -1.21 12.61 1.63
CA CYS A 98 -1.58 11.23 1.94
C CYS A 98 -0.65 10.63 3.00
N SER A 99 0.67 10.73 2.82
CA SER A 99 1.64 10.22 3.80
C SER A 99 1.48 10.83 5.19
N LEU A 100 1.19 12.14 5.30
CA LEU A 100 0.95 12.77 6.60
C LEU A 100 -0.32 12.25 7.27
N MET A 101 -1.39 12.01 6.52
CA MET A 101 -2.61 11.38 7.05
C MET A 101 -2.35 9.95 7.57
N LEU A 102 -1.36 9.26 6.99
CA LEU A 102 -0.91 7.94 7.41
C LEU A 102 0.10 7.96 8.56
N GLY A 103 0.51 9.15 9.02
CA GLY A 103 1.48 9.31 10.11
C GLY A 103 2.94 9.23 9.68
N GLY A 104 3.21 9.25 8.38
CA GLY A 104 4.54 9.15 7.81
C GLY A 104 4.94 10.34 6.95
N SER A 105 5.99 10.16 6.15
CA SER A 105 6.43 11.17 5.17
C SER A 105 6.55 10.56 3.79
N PHE A 106 6.19 11.34 2.76
CA PHE A 106 6.22 10.86 1.37
C PHE A 106 7.58 10.31 0.95
N ARG A 107 8.68 10.95 1.35
CA ARG A 107 10.02 10.48 1.04
C ARG A 107 10.34 9.13 1.68
N MET A 108 9.82 8.88 2.88
CA MET A 108 10.00 7.62 3.59
C MET A 108 9.23 6.51 2.88
N HIS A 109 7.93 6.70 2.63
CA HIS A 109 7.10 5.71 1.94
C HIS A 109 7.63 5.42 0.53
N ARG A 110 7.88 6.48 -0.26
CA ARG A 110 8.46 6.38 -1.61
C ARG A 110 9.75 5.56 -1.62
N LYS A 111 10.64 5.79 -0.65
CA LYS A 111 11.90 5.07 -0.59
C LYS A 111 11.73 3.60 -0.23
N GLN A 112 10.88 3.28 0.73
CA GLN A 112 10.61 1.89 1.10
C GLN A 112 9.91 1.14 -0.03
N HIS A 113 8.90 1.75 -0.65
CA HIS A 113 8.18 1.15 -1.76
C HIS A 113 9.03 0.94 -3.01
N LEU A 114 9.85 1.93 -3.39
CA LEU A 114 10.75 1.76 -4.54
C LEU A 114 11.87 0.74 -4.25
N ARG A 115 12.31 0.58 -2.99
CA ARG A 115 13.19 -0.52 -2.58
C ARG A 115 12.52 -1.87 -2.72
N HIS A 116 11.26 -1.97 -2.32
CA HIS A 116 10.44 -3.16 -2.51
C HIS A 116 10.38 -3.55 -4.01
N HIS A 117 10.03 -2.61 -4.89
CA HIS A 117 10.05 -2.86 -6.34
C HIS A 117 11.41 -3.27 -6.90
N ALA A 118 12.50 -2.69 -6.38
CA ALA A 118 13.84 -3.01 -6.84
C ALA A 118 14.31 -4.40 -6.40
N ARG A 119 13.92 -4.83 -5.20
CA ARG A 119 14.40 -6.05 -4.54
C ARG A 119 13.29 -6.71 -3.70
N PRO A 120 12.21 -7.18 -4.34
CA PRO A 120 11.06 -7.71 -3.61
C PRO A 120 11.47 -8.96 -2.83
N MET A 121 10.95 -9.07 -1.61
CA MET A 121 11.15 -10.20 -0.71
C MET A 121 12.61 -10.50 -0.31
N GLN A 122 13.52 -9.53 -0.49
CA GLN A 122 14.91 -9.61 -0.03
C GLN A 122 15.08 -9.03 1.40
N PRO A 123 16.19 -9.31 2.11
CA PRO A 123 16.47 -8.65 3.38
C PRO A 123 16.45 -7.12 3.25
N GLY A 124 15.71 -6.46 4.14
CA GLY A 124 15.51 -5.00 4.10
C GLY A 124 14.30 -4.54 3.27
N ASP A 125 13.57 -5.46 2.64
CA ASP A 125 12.26 -5.18 2.05
C ASP A 125 11.18 -5.05 3.15
N VAL A 126 10.34 -4.02 3.01
CA VAL A 126 9.27 -3.70 3.95
C VAL A 126 8.16 -4.76 3.93
N GLU A 127 7.80 -5.28 2.75
CA GLU A 127 6.74 -6.28 2.65
C GLU A 127 7.19 -7.64 3.19
N ARG A 128 8.46 -7.99 2.98
CA ARG A 128 9.08 -9.14 3.66
C ARG A 128 9.03 -9.01 5.18
N TRP A 129 9.31 -7.81 5.71
CA TRP A 129 9.28 -7.59 7.16
C TRP A 129 7.86 -7.79 7.74
N GLN A 130 6.83 -7.52 6.95
CA GLN A 130 5.43 -7.72 7.35
C GLN A 130 4.99 -9.19 7.37
N MET A 131 5.76 -10.11 6.78
CA MET A 131 5.40 -11.53 6.76
C MET A 131 5.57 -12.16 8.14
N PRO A 132 4.57 -12.92 8.63
CA PRO A 132 4.72 -13.69 9.86
C PRO A 132 5.83 -14.74 9.72
N ARG A 133 6.59 -14.94 10.79
CA ARG A 133 7.63 -15.95 10.89
C ARG A 133 7.10 -17.26 11.45
N ALA A 134 6.08 -17.19 12.31
CA ALA A 134 5.44 -18.37 12.86
C ALA A 134 4.77 -19.22 11.74
N PRO A 135 4.71 -20.57 11.88
CA PRO A 135 4.04 -21.43 10.91
C PRO A 135 2.54 -21.10 10.79
N ARG A 136 1.96 -21.18 9.59
CA ARG A 136 0.53 -20.88 9.33
C ARG A 136 -0.46 -21.67 10.18
N SER A 137 -0.09 -22.87 10.63
CA SER A 137 -0.89 -23.70 11.52
C SER A 137 -0.91 -23.19 12.98
N SER A 138 -0.04 -22.24 13.33
CA SER A 138 0.03 -21.66 14.67
C SER A 138 -0.87 -20.43 14.78
N PRO A 139 -1.63 -20.25 15.88
CA PRO A 139 -2.35 -19.00 16.13
C PRO A 139 -1.41 -17.79 16.21
N LEU A 140 -0.15 -17.99 16.61
CA LEU A 140 0.87 -16.93 16.65
C LEU A 140 1.17 -16.35 15.27
N HIS A 141 0.92 -17.09 14.18
CA HIS A 141 1.06 -16.57 12.81
C HIS A 141 0.16 -15.36 12.57
N TRP A 142 -1.10 -15.47 13.00
CA TRP A 142 -2.09 -14.42 12.80
C TRP A 142 -1.86 -13.23 13.73
N VAL A 143 -1.46 -13.51 14.98
CA VAL A 143 -1.08 -12.45 15.93
C VAL A 143 0.14 -11.69 15.43
N GLU A 144 1.19 -12.39 15.01
CA GLU A 144 2.40 -11.75 14.47
C GLU A 144 2.08 -10.95 13.20
N GLY A 145 1.27 -11.49 12.30
CA GLY A 145 0.84 -10.80 11.08
C GLY A 145 0.09 -9.52 11.35
N LEU A 146 -0.90 -9.58 12.26
CA LEU A 146 -1.65 -8.40 12.67
C LEU A 146 -0.72 -7.35 13.28
N LEU A 147 0.14 -7.73 14.23
CA LEU A 147 1.08 -6.81 14.87
C LEU A 147 2.03 -6.17 13.87
N ARG A 148 2.56 -6.95 12.92
CA ARG A 148 3.46 -6.44 11.88
C ARG A 148 2.74 -5.51 10.90
N GLY A 149 1.53 -5.88 10.46
CA GLY A 149 0.73 -5.06 9.55
C GLY A 149 0.42 -3.70 10.15
N VAL A 150 -0.09 -3.64 11.39
CA VAL A 150 -0.39 -2.36 12.06
C VAL A 150 0.86 -1.58 12.48
N SER A 151 2.03 -2.23 12.53
CA SER A 151 3.32 -1.59 12.87
C SER A 151 4.13 -1.16 11.65
N PHE A 152 3.55 -1.18 10.44
CA PHE A 152 4.20 -0.74 9.20
C PHE A 152 4.82 0.66 9.33
N GLU A 153 4.07 1.61 9.87
CA GLU A 153 4.56 2.99 10.05
C GLU A 153 5.76 3.06 10.99
N LEU A 154 5.74 2.31 12.10
CA LEU A 154 6.86 2.23 13.03
C LEU A 154 8.12 1.68 12.35
N TYR A 155 7.97 0.68 11.48
CA TYR A 155 9.08 0.17 10.67
C TYR A 155 9.64 1.25 9.75
N CYS A 156 8.76 1.97 9.04
CA CYS A 156 9.16 3.04 8.15
C CYS A 156 9.91 4.16 8.90
N HIS A 157 9.44 4.57 10.08
CA HIS A 157 10.11 5.53 10.95
C HIS A 157 11.48 5.03 11.44
N ALA A 158 11.58 3.76 11.83
CA ALA A 158 12.85 3.16 12.24
C ALA A 158 13.86 3.13 11.06
N ALA A 159 13.39 2.82 9.85
CA ALA A 159 14.22 2.86 8.65
C ALA A 159 14.66 4.29 8.30
N ALA A 160 13.77 5.28 8.43
CA ALA A 160 14.11 6.70 8.30
C ALA A 160 15.15 7.15 9.34
N TRP A 161 15.07 6.61 10.56
CA TRP A 161 16.06 6.87 11.60
C TRP A 161 17.43 6.31 11.23
N ALA A 162 17.49 5.07 10.76
CA ALA A 162 18.72 4.41 10.33
C ALA A 162 19.40 5.16 9.16
N GLU A 163 18.61 5.77 8.28
CA GLU A 163 19.14 6.59 7.18
C GLU A 163 19.74 7.92 7.61
N GLY A 164 19.27 8.51 8.72
CA GLY A 164 19.78 9.77 9.24
C GLY A 164 19.37 11.01 8.45
N GLY A 165 20.09 12.11 8.69
CA GLY A 165 19.92 13.39 8.01
C GLY A 165 18.48 13.91 8.00
N ALA A 166 18.05 14.41 6.84
CA ALA A 166 16.73 15.01 6.67
C ALA A 166 15.58 14.00 6.74
N MET A 167 15.82 12.69 6.55
CA MET A 167 14.78 11.68 6.71
C MET A 167 14.49 11.45 8.19
N ARG A 168 15.54 11.31 9.01
CA ARG A 168 15.42 11.23 10.48
C ARG A 168 14.73 12.48 11.06
N ALA A 169 15.13 13.67 10.62
CA ALA A 169 14.53 14.92 11.12
C ALA A 169 13.01 14.98 10.86
N ARG A 170 12.55 14.57 9.66
CA ARG A 170 11.11 14.51 9.34
C ARG A 170 10.39 13.48 10.20
N SER A 171 10.97 12.28 10.34
CA SER A 171 10.44 11.21 11.19
C SER A 171 10.26 11.69 12.64
N VAL A 172 11.28 12.35 13.22
CA VAL A 172 11.22 12.94 14.57
C VAL A 172 10.11 13.99 14.66
N ALA A 173 10.01 14.90 13.70
CA ALA A 173 9.02 15.96 13.73
C ALA A 173 7.58 15.40 13.70
N ILE A 174 7.32 14.43 12.83
CA ILE A 174 6.01 13.78 12.72
C ILE A 174 5.65 13.04 14.02
N LEU A 175 6.58 12.24 14.56
CA LEU A 175 6.37 11.53 15.82
C LEU A 175 6.14 12.50 16.99
N ALA A 176 6.88 13.60 17.05
CA ALA A 176 6.71 14.64 18.07
C ALA A 176 5.31 15.28 18.00
N VAL A 177 4.80 15.57 16.78
CA VAL A 177 3.44 16.08 16.60
C VAL A 177 2.41 15.05 17.04
N ILE A 178 2.55 13.78 16.64
CA ILE A 178 1.63 12.71 17.07
C ILE A 178 1.64 12.56 18.60
N THR A 179 2.82 12.57 19.24
CA THR A 179 2.94 12.51 20.70
C THR A 179 2.31 13.73 21.38
N ALA A 180 2.52 14.94 20.87
CA ALA A 180 1.92 16.15 21.41
C ALA A 180 0.39 16.12 21.29
N LEU A 181 -0.15 15.67 20.16
CA LEU A 181 -1.59 15.48 19.97
C LEU A 181 -2.14 14.40 20.90
N ALA A 182 -1.41 13.30 21.10
CA ALA A 182 -1.83 12.21 21.98
C ALA A 182 -1.85 12.66 23.44
N TRP A 183 -0.93 13.53 23.83
CA TRP A 183 -0.91 14.16 25.15
C TRP A 183 -2.09 15.13 25.33
N ALA A 184 -2.38 15.95 24.32
CA ALA A 184 -3.46 16.94 24.37
C ALA A 184 -4.86 16.29 24.32
N SER A 185 -5.03 15.23 23.51
CA SER A 185 -6.29 14.52 23.36
C SER A 185 -6.04 13.04 23.01
N PRO A 186 -5.80 12.18 24.01
CA PRO A 186 -5.54 10.77 23.77
C PRO A 186 -6.71 10.07 23.07
N THR A 187 -7.95 10.42 23.42
CA THR A 187 -9.14 9.86 22.80
C THR A 187 -9.23 10.21 21.32
N LEU A 188 -8.93 11.45 20.93
CA LEU A 188 -8.97 11.86 19.52
C LEU A 188 -7.87 11.17 18.72
N VAL A 189 -6.67 11.02 19.28
CA VAL A 189 -5.60 10.29 18.60
C VAL A 189 -5.93 8.80 18.49
N LEU A 190 -6.36 8.16 19.58
CA LEU A 190 -6.63 6.72 19.59
C LEU A 190 -7.84 6.35 18.72
N LEU A 191 -9.00 6.98 18.96
CA LEU A 191 -10.24 6.64 18.25
C LEU A 191 -10.38 7.40 16.94
N GLY A 192 -9.96 8.67 16.89
CA GLY A 192 -10.09 9.53 15.72
C GLY A 192 -9.09 9.23 14.61
N TRP A 193 -7.89 8.71 14.93
CA TRP A 193 -6.84 8.51 13.92
C TRP A 193 -6.18 7.13 13.97
N ALA A 194 -5.62 6.72 15.11
CA ALA A 194 -4.82 5.49 15.21
C ALA A 194 -5.64 4.22 14.98
N SER A 195 -6.88 4.13 15.50
CA SER A 195 -7.74 2.95 15.29
C SER A 195 -8.20 2.83 13.82
N PRO A 196 -8.71 3.89 13.15
CA PRO A 196 -8.95 3.85 11.71
C PRO A 196 -7.70 3.49 10.89
N LEU A 197 -6.55 4.07 11.24
CA LEU A 197 -5.28 3.77 10.55
C LEU A 197 -4.89 2.30 10.71
N ALA A 198 -5.06 1.72 11.90
CA ALA A 198 -4.82 0.30 12.11
C ALA A 198 -5.71 -0.58 11.23
N VAL A 199 -6.99 -0.21 11.02
CA VAL A 199 -7.88 -0.91 10.07
C VAL A 199 -7.35 -0.78 8.64
N ALA A 200 -6.94 0.41 8.21
CA ALA A 200 -6.39 0.63 6.88
C ALA A 200 -5.10 -0.17 6.62
N LEU A 201 -4.17 -0.15 7.59
CA LEU A 201 -2.91 -0.89 7.53
C LEU A 201 -3.15 -2.41 7.56
N LEU A 202 -4.16 -2.88 8.29
CA LEU A 202 -4.54 -4.30 8.27
C LEU A 202 -5.09 -4.71 6.90
N LEU A 203 -5.96 -3.89 6.28
CA LEU A 203 -6.46 -4.13 4.93
C LEU A 203 -5.30 -4.15 3.92
N PHE A 204 -4.40 -3.17 4.00
CA PHE A 204 -3.20 -3.12 3.17
C PHE A 204 -2.30 -4.35 3.38
N TRP A 205 -2.04 -4.74 4.62
CA TRP A 205 -1.25 -5.93 4.92
C TRP A 205 -1.87 -7.19 4.32
N VAL A 206 -3.17 -7.44 4.54
CA VAL A 206 -3.84 -8.64 4.02
C VAL A 206 -3.83 -8.64 2.50
N LEU A 207 -4.34 -7.57 1.89
CA LEU A 207 -4.63 -7.52 0.45
C LEU A 207 -3.41 -7.19 -0.40
N GLY A 208 -2.56 -6.29 0.10
CA GLY A 208 -1.39 -5.74 -0.59
C GLY A 208 -0.10 -6.52 -0.38
N SER A 209 0.09 -7.21 0.76
CA SER A 209 1.37 -7.88 1.07
C SER A 209 1.25 -9.37 1.37
N TYR A 210 0.38 -9.77 2.31
CA TYR A 210 0.29 -11.13 2.81
C TYR A 210 -0.35 -12.10 1.81
N LEU A 211 -1.47 -11.72 1.19
CA LEU A 211 -2.05 -12.55 0.14
C LEU A 211 -1.11 -12.65 -1.06
N PRO A 212 -0.57 -11.54 -1.62
CA PRO A 212 0.34 -11.62 -2.76
C PRO A 212 1.61 -12.41 -2.46
N HIS A 213 2.44 -12.00 -1.49
CA HIS A 213 3.74 -12.63 -1.30
C HIS A 213 3.70 -13.89 -0.43
N GLY A 214 2.65 -14.08 0.36
CA GLY A 214 2.50 -15.19 1.28
C GLY A 214 1.69 -16.34 0.72
N VAL A 215 0.36 -16.26 0.84
CA VAL A 215 -0.56 -17.39 0.60
C VAL A 215 -0.60 -17.78 -0.87
N LEU A 216 -0.74 -16.76 -1.73
CA LEU A 216 -0.85 -16.97 -3.16
C LEU A 216 0.53 -17.14 -3.81
N GLY A 217 1.61 -16.72 -3.11
CA GLY A 217 3.00 -16.95 -3.54
C GLY A 217 3.32 -16.25 -4.85
N ILE A 218 2.68 -15.11 -5.05
CA ILE A 218 2.74 -14.32 -6.26
C ILE A 218 4.15 -13.73 -6.40
N GLY A 219 4.79 -13.99 -7.55
CA GLY A 219 6.22 -13.79 -7.79
C GLY A 219 7.06 -15.08 -7.80
N THR A 220 6.48 -16.23 -7.40
CA THR A 220 7.07 -17.55 -7.67
C THR A 220 6.46 -18.12 -8.96
N GLU A 221 7.28 -18.68 -9.86
CA GLU A 221 6.88 -19.15 -11.20
C GLU A 221 5.71 -20.16 -11.22
N THR A 222 5.32 -20.71 -10.07
CA THR A 222 4.53 -21.93 -9.96
C THR A 222 3.02 -21.75 -9.79
N ARG A 223 2.47 -20.52 -9.76
CA ARG A 223 1.02 -20.28 -9.51
C ARG A 223 0.34 -19.20 -10.37
N TRP A 224 0.85 -18.94 -11.57
CA TRP A 224 0.28 -17.92 -12.46
C TRP A 224 -1.17 -18.18 -12.88
N ASP A 225 -1.58 -19.44 -12.96
CA ASP A 225 -2.95 -19.88 -13.21
C ASP A 225 -3.94 -19.36 -12.16
N LEU A 226 -3.50 -19.29 -10.89
CA LEU A 226 -4.26 -18.74 -9.79
C LEU A 226 -4.33 -17.21 -9.87
N VAL A 227 -3.19 -16.57 -10.13
CA VAL A 227 -3.06 -15.10 -10.25
C VAL A 227 -3.79 -14.57 -11.49
N ALA A 228 -3.96 -15.40 -12.53
CA ALA A 228 -4.75 -15.08 -13.71
C ALA A 228 -6.26 -14.98 -13.44
N ARG A 229 -6.75 -15.49 -12.30
CA ARG A 229 -8.18 -15.45 -11.98
C ARG A 229 -8.61 -14.02 -11.63
N PRO A 230 -9.69 -13.49 -12.24
CA PRO A 230 -10.14 -12.11 -12.00
C PRO A 230 -10.38 -11.79 -10.52
N TRP A 231 -10.93 -12.74 -9.75
CA TRP A 231 -11.17 -12.55 -8.32
C TRP A 231 -9.89 -12.47 -7.49
N VAL A 232 -8.84 -13.23 -7.85
CA VAL A 232 -7.54 -13.16 -7.16
C VAL A 232 -6.95 -11.78 -7.33
N ARG A 233 -6.95 -11.26 -8.56
CA ARG A 233 -6.46 -9.91 -8.85
C ARG A 233 -7.27 -8.81 -8.19
N ALA A 234 -8.59 -8.98 -8.12
CA ALA A 234 -9.44 -8.03 -7.40
C ALA A 234 -9.08 -8.00 -5.91
N VAL A 235 -8.87 -9.17 -5.29
CA VAL A 235 -8.52 -9.27 -3.87
C VAL A 235 -7.08 -8.82 -3.59
N THR A 236 -6.15 -9.05 -4.51
CA THR A 236 -4.76 -8.59 -4.38
C THR A 236 -4.52 -7.20 -4.94
N LEU A 237 -5.58 -6.48 -5.31
CA LEU A 237 -5.50 -5.14 -5.89
C LEU A 237 -4.53 -5.09 -7.07
N GLY A 238 -4.54 -6.09 -7.95
CA GLY A 238 -3.64 -6.14 -9.10
C GLY A 238 -2.15 -6.07 -8.74
N HIS A 239 -1.73 -6.59 -7.57
CA HIS A 239 -0.37 -6.44 -7.06
C HIS A 239 0.72 -6.71 -8.13
N GLU A 240 0.62 -7.82 -8.86
CA GLU A 240 1.59 -8.13 -9.93
C GLU A 240 1.52 -7.22 -11.13
N ASP A 241 0.32 -6.79 -11.47
CA ASP A 241 0.10 -5.97 -12.64
C ASP A 241 0.78 -4.62 -12.43
N HIS A 242 0.75 -4.10 -11.20
CA HIS A 242 1.50 -2.91 -10.84
C HIS A 242 3.02 -3.19 -10.74
N HIS A 243 3.48 -4.33 -10.23
CA HIS A 243 4.93 -4.68 -10.32
C HIS A 243 5.42 -4.76 -11.77
N PHE A 244 4.56 -5.24 -12.67
CA PHE A 244 4.86 -5.30 -14.08
C PHE A 244 4.79 -3.92 -14.76
N LEU A 245 3.86 -3.05 -14.38
CA LEU A 245 3.69 -1.73 -14.99
C LEU A 245 3.28 -0.66 -13.96
N PRO A 246 4.20 -0.21 -13.08
CA PRO A 246 3.86 0.55 -11.88
C PRO A 246 3.34 1.98 -12.13
N GLY A 247 3.51 2.48 -13.36
CA GLY A 247 3.07 3.83 -13.74
C GLY A 247 1.57 3.97 -14.03
N TYR A 248 0.77 2.92 -13.83
CA TYR A 248 -0.68 2.96 -14.00
C TYR A 248 -1.34 3.18 -12.64
N PRO A 249 -2.26 4.15 -12.52
CA PRO A 249 -2.99 4.35 -11.28
C PRO A 249 -3.99 3.23 -11.04
N PHE A 250 -4.39 3.07 -9.77
CA PHE A 250 -5.07 1.88 -9.28
C PHE A 250 -6.39 1.58 -9.97
N TYR A 251 -7.17 2.62 -10.32
CA TYR A 251 -8.44 2.47 -11.03
C TYR A 251 -8.27 1.97 -12.47
N GLN A 252 -7.05 2.02 -13.02
CA GLN A 252 -6.72 1.43 -14.32
C GLN A 252 -6.20 -0.01 -14.21
N TRP A 253 -5.91 -0.51 -13.00
CA TRP A 253 -5.41 -1.87 -12.80
C TRP A 253 -6.35 -2.94 -13.36
N PRO A 254 -7.69 -2.90 -13.19
CA PRO A 254 -8.56 -3.92 -13.77
C PRO A 254 -8.45 -4.04 -15.30
N ALA A 255 -8.25 -2.91 -16.00
CA ALA A 255 -8.05 -2.89 -17.44
C ALA A 255 -6.66 -3.44 -17.81
N LEU A 256 -5.62 -3.02 -17.07
CA LEU A 256 -4.26 -3.54 -17.21
C LEU A 256 -4.21 -5.06 -16.99
N SER A 257 -4.84 -5.55 -15.93
CA SER A 257 -4.97 -6.97 -15.61
C SER A 257 -5.56 -7.76 -16.77
N ARG A 258 -6.67 -7.25 -17.34
CA ARG A 258 -7.36 -7.90 -18.46
C ARG A 258 -6.46 -8.00 -19.69
N ARG A 259 -5.78 -6.92 -20.06
CA ARG A 259 -4.86 -6.93 -21.21
C ARG A 259 -3.63 -7.81 -21.00
N LEU A 260 -3.08 -7.82 -19.78
CA LEU A 260 -1.99 -8.72 -19.44
C LEU A 260 -2.40 -10.19 -19.55
N TRP A 261 -3.64 -10.51 -19.21
CA TRP A 261 -4.18 -11.85 -19.36
C TRP A 261 -4.42 -12.23 -20.84
N GLU A 262 -5.00 -11.34 -21.63
CA GLU A 262 -5.21 -11.53 -23.07
C GLU A 262 -3.87 -11.74 -23.81
N ALA A 263 -2.89 -10.86 -23.59
CA ALA A 263 -1.58 -10.95 -24.23
C ALA A 263 -0.83 -12.24 -23.89
N ARG A 264 -1.11 -12.85 -22.72
CA ARG A 264 -0.56 -14.17 -22.37
C ARG A 264 -1.23 -15.29 -23.14
N ARG A 265 -2.57 -15.28 -23.24
CA ARG A 265 -3.30 -16.28 -24.03
C ARG A 265 -2.89 -16.28 -25.50
N GLU A 266 -2.53 -15.11 -26.03
CA GLU A 266 -2.00 -14.97 -27.39
C GLU A 266 -0.60 -15.57 -27.55
N ALA A 267 0.17 -15.67 -26.45
CA ALA A 267 1.56 -16.12 -26.47
C ALA A 267 1.75 -17.65 -26.32
N GLY A 268 0.70 -18.39 -25.94
CA GLY A 268 0.74 -19.85 -25.69
C GLY A 268 0.95 -20.20 -24.23
#